data_AF-R6EP11-F1
#
_entry.id   AF-R6EP11-F1
#
_cell.length_a   1.000
_cell.length_b   1.000
_cell.length_c   1.000
_cell.angle_alpha   90.00
_cell.angle_beta   90.00
_cell.angle_gamma   90.00
#
_symmetry.space_group_name_H-M   'P 1'
#
loop_
_entity.id
_entity.type
_entity.pdbx_description
1 polymer ?
#
loop_
_entity_poly.entity_id
_entity_poly.type
_entity_poly.pdbx_seq_one_letter_code
_entity_poly.pdbx_strand_id
1 'polypeptide(L)'
;MRIRDEEEAKAERERKRRYKGAAQVAINKLIELIESTDDKAALAACKDILDRAGDKPSDKVDLSGTLETTNKLDSILRQLSDDE
;
A
#
# COMPACT_ATOMS: atom_id res chain seq x y z
N MET A 1 -24.97 -27.44 29.77
CA MET A 1 -24.33 -26.11 29.58
C MET A 1 -22.84 -26.28 29.28
N ARG A 2 -22.03 -26.87 30.18
CA ARG A 2 -20.57 -27.08 29.97
C ARG A 2 -20.15 -27.77 28.66
N ILE A 3 -20.87 -28.80 28.22
CA ILE A 3 -20.52 -29.54 26.98
C ILE A 3 -20.63 -28.64 25.73
N ARG A 4 -21.63 -27.76 25.71
CA ARG A 4 -21.86 -26.84 24.59
C ARG A 4 -20.79 -25.75 24.53
N ASP A 5 -20.38 -25.24 25.68
CA ASP A 5 -19.32 -24.23 25.79
C ASP A 5 -17.95 -24.81 25.37
N GLU A 6 -17.69 -26.09 25.68
CA GLU A 6 -16.49 -26.82 25.26
C GLU A 6 -16.46 -27.10 23.75
N GLU A 7 -17.61 -27.45 23.15
CA GLU A 7 -17.74 -27.62 21.71
C GLU A 7 -17.56 -26.30 20.95
N GLU A 8 -18.14 -25.20 21.43
CA GLU A 8 -17.95 -23.86 20.85
C GLU A 8 -16.48 -23.42 20.95
N ALA A 9 -15.81 -23.64 22.09
CA ALA A 9 -14.40 -23.33 22.25
C ALA A 9 -13.50 -24.17 21.32
N LYS A 10 -13.85 -25.44 21.10
CA LYS A 10 -13.14 -26.33 20.17
C LYS A 10 -13.32 -25.87 18.71
N ALA A 11 -14.55 -25.53 18.33
CA ALA A 11 -14.86 -25.00 17.00
C ALA A 11 -14.12 -23.69 16.72
N GLU A 12 -14.07 -22.78 17.69
CA GLU A 12 -13.35 -21.50 17.56
C GLU A 12 -11.84 -21.69 17.45
N ARG A 13 -11.25 -22.61 18.22
CA ARG A 13 -9.82 -22.96 18.08
C ARG A 13 -9.51 -23.52 16.69
N GLU A 14 -10.37 -24.40 16.19
CA GLU A 14 -10.20 -24.98 14.87
C GLU A 14 -10.33 -23.92 13.77
N ARG A 15 -11.28 -23.00 13.91
CA ARG A 15 -11.45 -21.84 13.03
C ARG A 15 -10.19 -20.98 12.99
N LYS A 16 -9.64 -20.60 14.15
CA LYS A 16 -8.39 -19.85 14.27
C LYS A 16 -7.21 -20.57 13.62
N ARG A 17 -7.11 -21.89 13.80
CA ARG A 17 -6.06 -22.71 13.17
C ARG A 17 -6.15 -22.67 11.64
N ARG A 18 -7.35 -22.83 11.09
CA ARG A 18 -7.60 -22.74 9.64
C ARG A 18 -7.24 -21.35 9.11
N TYR A 19 -7.64 -20.30 9.81
CA TYR A 19 -7.28 -18.93 9.43
C TYR A 19 -5.78 -18.68 9.43
N LYS A 20 -5.05 -19.19 10.43
CA LYS A 20 -3.59 -19.08 10.47
C LYS A 20 -2.94 -19.79 9.28
N GLY A 21 -3.44 -20.97 8.91
CA GLY A 21 -2.98 -21.69 7.72
C GLY A 21 -3.26 -20.92 6.43
N ALA A 22 -4.47 -20.39 6.27
CA ALA A 22 -4.86 -19.60 5.11
C ALA A 22 -4.04 -18.29 4.98
N ALA A 23 -3.72 -17.64 6.11
CA ALA A 23 -2.88 -16.46 6.13
C ALA A 23 -1.47 -16.76 5.60
N GLN A 24 -0.87 -17.90 5.97
CA GLN A 24 0.42 -18.32 5.44
C GLN A 24 0.38 -18.55 3.93
N VAL A 25 -0.68 -19.20 3.42
CA VAL A 25 -0.87 -19.42 1.98
C VAL A 25 -1.00 -18.10 1.24
N ALA A 26 -1.75 -17.13 1.79
CA ALA A 26 -1.90 -15.81 1.20
C ALA A 26 -0.55 -15.05 1.14
N ILE A 27 0.27 -15.11 2.19
CA ILE A 27 1.60 -14.50 2.20
C ILE A 27 2.49 -15.14 1.15
N ASN A 28 2.52 -16.48 1.06
CA ASN A 28 3.31 -17.16 0.04
C ASN A 28 2.88 -16.73 -1.37
N LYS A 29 1.57 -16.56 -1.59
CA LYS A 29 1.07 -16.11 -2.88
C LYS A 29 1.48 -14.68 -3.23
N LEU A 30 1.52 -13.79 -2.24
CA LEU A 30 2.02 -12.43 -2.43
C LEU A 30 3.51 -12.41 -2.79
N ILE A 31 4.30 -13.29 -2.18
CA ILE A 31 5.73 -13.42 -2.51
C ILE A 31 5.91 -13.85 -3.97
N GLU A 32 5.15 -14.85 -4.43
CA GLU A 32 5.16 -15.27 -5.84
C GLU A 32 4.75 -14.13 -6.80
N LEU A 33 3.80 -13.28 -6.39
CA LEU A 33 3.30 -12.18 -7.23
C LEU A 33 4.33 -11.06 -7.44
N ILE A 34 5.31 -10.90 -6.55
CA ILE A 34 6.40 -9.92 -6.73
C ILE A 34 7.18 -10.20 -8.03
N GLU A 35 7.35 -11.48 -8.38
CA GLU A 35 8.10 -11.91 -9.57
C GLU A 35 7.21 -12.05 -10.82
N SER A 36 5.95 -11.57 -10.74
CA SER A 36 5.03 -11.62 -11.88
C SER A 36 5.50 -10.72 -13.03
N THR A 37 5.26 -11.17 -14.26
CA THR A 37 5.47 -10.36 -15.47
C THR A 37 4.39 -9.29 -15.67
N ASP A 38 3.30 -9.33 -14.90
CA ASP A 38 2.31 -8.25 -14.85
C ASP A 38 2.76 -7.20 -13.83
N ASP A 39 3.34 -6.11 -14.33
CA ASP A 39 3.84 -5.00 -13.52
C ASP A 39 2.80 -4.48 -12.52
N LYS A 40 1.51 -4.47 -12.89
CA LYS A 40 0.46 -3.99 -12.01
C LYS A 40 0.26 -4.92 -10.81
N ALA A 41 0.29 -6.23 -11.05
CA ALA A 41 0.18 -7.23 -10.00
C ALA A 41 1.42 -7.24 -9.10
N ALA A 42 2.62 -7.15 -9.70
CA ALA A 42 3.88 -7.10 -8.97
C ALA A 42 3.97 -5.87 -8.06
N LEU A 43 3.67 -4.67 -8.58
CA LEU A 43 3.67 -3.43 -7.79
C LEU A 43 2.66 -3.46 -6.64
N ALA A 44 1.47 -4.03 -6.87
CA ALA A 44 0.46 -4.18 -5.83
C ALA A 44 0.94 -5.14 -4.72
N ALA A 45 1.57 -6.26 -5.08
CA ALA A 45 2.11 -7.22 -4.12
C ALA A 45 3.27 -6.62 -3.31
N CYS A 46 4.19 -5.90 -3.96
CA CYS A 46 5.28 -5.18 -3.31
C CYS A 46 4.77 -4.18 -2.28
N LYS A 47 3.80 -3.34 -2.66
CA LYS A 47 3.19 -2.35 -1.76
C LYS A 47 2.58 -3.03 -0.53
N ASP A 48 1.82 -4.09 -0.73
CA ASP A 48 1.11 -4.80 0.34
C ASP A 48 2.07 -5.52 1.31
N ILE A 49 3.26 -5.92 0.85
CA ILE A 49 4.32 -6.45 1.72
C ILE A 49 5.01 -5.33 2.51
N LEU A 50 5.34 -4.21 1.87
CA LEU A 50 5.97 -3.06 2.54
C LEU A 50 5.06 -2.46 3.62
N ASP A 51 3.77 -2.31 3.32
CA ASP A 51 2.76 -1.82 4.27
C ASP A 51 2.66 -2.73 5.52
N ARG A 52 2.88 -4.04 5.36
CA ARG A 52 2.91 -5.02 6.47
C ARG A 52 4.23 -5.04 7.22
N ALA A 53 5.36 -4.81 6.54
CA ALA A 53 6.68 -4.72 7.16
C ALA A 53 6.80 -3.50 8.09
N GLY A 54 5.94 -2.50 7.88
CA GLY A 54 5.92 -1.28 8.68
C GLY A 54 6.85 -0.19 8.16
N ASP A 55 7.52 -0.41 7.02
CA ASP A 55 8.25 0.60 6.27
C ASP A 55 7.25 1.51 5.53
N LYS A 56 6.58 2.35 6.31
CA LYS A 56 5.82 3.45 5.73
C LYS A 56 6.80 4.55 5.35
N PRO A 57 6.68 5.15 4.16
CA PRO A 57 7.32 6.43 3.88
C PRO A 57 6.88 7.41 4.98
N SER A 58 7.80 7.78 5.87
CA SER A 58 7.50 8.62 7.04
C SER A 58 7.17 10.06 6.64
N ASP A 59 7.52 10.45 5.41
CA ASP A 59 7.58 11.85 5.04
C ASP A 59 6.35 12.23 4.22
N LYS A 60 5.32 12.69 4.93
CA LYS A 60 4.33 13.58 4.34
C LYS A 60 4.94 14.97 4.28
N VAL A 61 5.40 15.36 3.09
CA VAL A 61 5.80 16.75 2.84
C VAL A 61 4.54 17.54 2.51
N ASP A 62 3.97 18.19 3.53
CA ASP A 62 2.92 19.19 3.31
C ASP A 62 3.58 20.46 2.76
N LEU A 63 3.57 20.63 1.43
CA LEU A 63 3.92 21.90 0.80
C LEU A 63 2.82 22.92 1.09
N SER A 64 2.92 23.61 2.24
CA SER A 64 2.16 24.84 2.47
C SER A 64 2.91 26.02 1.86
N GLY A 65 2.47 26.47 0.69
CA GLY A 65 2.96 27.70 0.08
C GLY A 65 1.95 28.21 -0.93
N THR A 66 1.61 29.49 -0.83
CA THR A 66 0.83 30.17 -1.87
C THR A 66 1.68 30.18 -3.13
N LEU A 67 1.30 29.40 -4.15
CA LEU A 67 1.94 29.45 -5.46
C LEU A 67 1.58 30.81 -6.09
N GLU A 68 2.43 31.82 -5.91
CA GLU A 68 2.39 33.04 -6.71
C GLU A 68 2.90 32.71 -8.13
N THR A 69 2.03 32.12 -8.96
CA THR A 69 2.32 31.80 -10.36
C THR A 69 2.21 32.99 -11.29
N THR A 70 1.62 34.10 -10.83
CA THR A 70 1.32 35.27 -11.68
C THR A 70 2.59 35.97 -12.18
N ASN A 71 3.63 36.10 -11.36
CA ASN A 71 4.83 36.87 -11.76
C ASN A 71 5.85 36.07 -12.58
N LYS A 72 5.80 34.73 -12.54
CA LYS A 72 6.74 33.87 -13.28
C LYS A 72 6.29 33.59 -14.71
N LEU A 73 4.97 33.50 -14.96
CA LEU A 73 4.45 33.35 -16.32
C LEU A 73 4.83 34.56 -17.19
N ASP A 74 4.66 35.78 -16.68
CA ASP A 74 4.96 37.00 -17.44
C ASP A 74 6.46 37.13 -17.77
N SER A 75 7.34 36.70 -16.86
CA SER A 75 8.79 36.66 -17.11
C SER A 75 9.17 35.66 -18.21
N ILE A 76 8.50 34.50 -18.26
CA ILE A 76 8.77 33.46 -19.26
C ILE A 76 8.19 33.87 -20.62
N LEU A 77 7.00 34.47 -20.63
CA LEU A 77 6.36 34.98 -21.84
C LEU A 77 7.17 36.11 -22.49
N ARG A 78 7.77 37.01 -21.68
CA ARG A 78 8.70 38.03 -22.18
C ARG A 78 9.96 37.45 -22.82
N GLN A 79 10.55 36.43 -22.20
CA GLN A 79 11.76 35.80 -22.74
C GLN A 79 11.52 35.11 -24.08
N LEU A 80 10.30 34.60 -24.33
CA LEU A 80 9.93 33.98 -25.61
C LEU A 80 9.49 35.00 -26.67
N SER A 81 9.09 36.21 -26.28
CA SER A 81 8.70 37.27 -27.22
C SER A 81 9.87 38.11 -27.72
N ASP A 82 11.00 38.11 -27.01
CA ASP A 82 12.18 38.93 -27.34
C ASP A 82 13.21 38.19 -28.24
N ASP A 83 12.87 36.97 -28.71
CA ASP A 83 13.69 36.11 -29.59
C ASP A 83 13.26 36.16 -31.10
N GLU A 84 12.64 37.27 -31.55
CA GLU A 84 12.46 37.64 -32.99
C GLU A 84 13.29 38.88 -33.35
#